data_AF-A0A8T3S3F7-F1
#
_entry.id   AF-A0A8T3S3F7-F1
#
_cell.length_a   1.000
_cell.length_b   1.000
_cell.length_c   1.000
_cell.angle_alpha   90.00
_cell.angle_beta   90.00
_cell.angle_gamma   90.00
#
_symmetry.space_group_name_H-M   'P 1'
#
loop_
_entity.id
_entity.type
_entity.pdbx_description
1 polymer ?
#
loop_
_entity_poly.entity_id
_entity_poly.type
_entity_poly.pdbx_seq_one_letter_code
_entity_poly.pdbx_strand_id
1 'polypeptide(L)' 'MANVTLAIDDDLLRRARIKALNDGTSVNAVVREFLRRYGGDDSSRSALEAFAKLARGSSASSGPDGRAWKRDELHDR' A
#
# COMPACT_ATOMS: atom_id res chain seq x y z
N MET A 1 12.97 -22.20 -5.39
CA MET A 1 12.87 -20.89 -6.07
C MET A 1 12.76 -21.13 -7.57
N ALA A 2 11.96 -20.33 -8.27
CA ALA A 2 11.87 -20.36 -9.73
C ALA A 2 12.67 -19.18 -10.32
N ASN A 3 13.22 -19.37 -11.52
CA ASN A 3 13.98 -18.34 -12.24
C ASN A 3 13.16 -17.82 -13.43
N VAL A 4 13.26 -16.52 -13.69
CA VAL A 4 12.63 -15.86 -14.83
C VAL A 4 13.71 -15.13 -15.64
N THR A 5 13.76 -15.39 -16.94
CA THR A 5 14.66 -14.71 -17.89
C THR A 5 13.83 -13.78 -18.76
N LEU A 6 14.22 -12.51 -18.86
CA LEU A 6 13.51 -11.47 -19.59
C LEU A 6 14.48 -10.79 -20.56
N ALA A 7 14.09 -10.70 -21.83
CA ALA A 7 14.76 -9.82 -22.78
C ALA A 7 14.24 -8.40 -22.57
N ILE A 8 15.13 -7.44 -22.38
CA ILE A 8 14.81 -6.04 -22.10
C ILE A 8 15.79 -5.15 -22.84
N ASP A 9 15.34 -3.99 -23.26
CA ASP A 9 16.19 -2.96 -23.86
C ASP A 9 17.37 -2.59 -22.94
N ASP A 10 18.57 -2.51 -23.50
CA ASP A 10 19.81 -2.30 -22.73
C ASP A 10 19.83 -0.93 -22.05
N ASP A 11 19.33 0.11 -22.71
CA ASP A 11 19.27 1.46 -22.16
C ASP A 11 18.25 1.58 -21.03
N LEU A 12 17.12 0.90 -21.16
CA LEU A 12 16.16 0.75 -20.08
C LEU A 12 16.79 0.03 -18.87
N LEU A 13 17.46 -1.10 -19.10
CA LEU A 13 18.10 -1.87 -18.02
C LEU A 13 19.20 -1.06 -17.32
N ARG A 14 20.00 -0.31 -18.08
CA ARG A 14 21.04 0.58 -17.55
C ARG A 14 20.45 1.66 -16.66
N ARG A 15 19.41 2.37 -17.11
CA ARG A 15 18.74 3.40 -16.30
C ARG A 15 18.12 2.82 -15.03
N ALA A 16 17.49 1.65 -15.13
CA ALA A 16 16.94 0.95 -13.98
C ALA A 16 18.02 0.57 -12.95
N ARG A 17 19.19 0.10 -13.41
CA ARG A 17 20.33 -0.21 -12.54
C ARG A 17 20.87 1.02 -11.81
N ILE A 18 21.03 2.14 -12.52
CA ILE A 18 21.49 3.40 -11.90
C ILE A 18 20.49 3.85 -10.83
N LYS A 19 19.19 3.83 -11.14
CA LYS A 19 18.16 4.19 -10.17
C LYS A 19 18.17 3.26 -8.95
N ALA A 20 18.21 1.95 -9.19
CA ALA A 20 18.23 0.97 -8.10
C ALA A 20 19.45 1.17 -7.19
N LEU A 21 20.62 1.46 -7.76
CA LEU A 21 21.82 1.76 -6.99
C LEU A 21 21.65 3.01 -6.12
N ASN A 22 21.12 4.09 -6.69
CA ASN A 22 20.84 5.33 -5.94
C ASN A 22 19.85 5.10 -4.80
N ASP A 23 18.87 4.21 -5.00
CA ASP A 23 17.88 3.83 -3.99
C ASP A 23 18.42 2.75 -3.01
N GLY A 24 19.70 2.35 -3.09
CA GLY A 24 20.31 1.34 -2.22
C GLY A 24 19.77 -0.08 -2.42
N THR A 25 19.25 -0.39 -3.61
CA THR A 25 18.62 -1.67 -3.95
C THR A 25 19.18 -2.25 -5.27
N SER A 26 18.58 -3.32 -5.78
CA SER A 26 18.91 -3.93 -7.08
C SER A 26 17.69 -4.05 -7.97
N VAL A 27 17.91 -4.10 -9.29
CA VAL A 27 16.82 -4.33 -10.26
C VAL A 27 16.08 -5.64 -9.96
N ASN A 28 16.80 -6.69 -9.56
CA ASN A 28 16.18 -7.97 -9.19
C ASN A 28 15.27 -7.85 -7.97
N ALA A 29 15.65 -7.06 -6.97
CA ALA A 29 14.81 -6.80 -5.79
C ALA A 29 13.55 -6.02 -6.19
N VAL A 30 13.68 -4.99 -7.04
CA VAL A 30 12.55 -4.22 -7.55
C VAL A 30 11.59 -5.10 -8.36
N VAL A 31 12.10 -5.94 -9.27
CA VAL A 31 11.27 -6.86 -10.07
C VAL A 31 10.57 -7.88 -9.17
N ARG A 32 11.27 -8.44 -8.16
CA ARG A 32 10.65 -9.36 -7.20
C ARG A 32 9.50 -8.72 -6.45
N GLU A 33 9.70 -7.49 -5.98
CA GLU A 33 8.67 -6.73 -5.26
C GLU A 33 7.49 -6.36 -6.17
N PHE A 34 7.76 -6.04 -7.43
CA PHE A 34 6.73 -5.83 -8.43
C PHE A 34 5.91 -7.10 -8.66
N LEU A 35 6.56 -8.26 -8.86
CA LEU A 35 5.89 -9.53 -9.09
C LEU A 35 5.06 -9.99 -7.87
N ARG A 36 5.52 -9.71 -6.65
CA ARG A 36 4.73 -9.92 -5.42
C ARG A 36 3.41 -9.16 -5.46
N ARG A 37 3.49 -7.85 -5.69
CA ARG A 37 2.31 -6.98 -5.78
C ARG A 37 1.39 -7.38 -6.95
N TYR A 38 1.98 -7.67 -8.11
CA TYR A 38 1.25 -8.11 -9.30
C TYR A 38 0.51 -9.43 -9.07
N GLY A 39 1.14 -10.37 -8.35
CA GLY A 39 0.55 -11.66 -7.97
C GLY A 39 -0.54 -11.58 -6.90
N GLY A 40 -0.88 -10.38 -6.43
CA GLY A 40 -1.92 -10.19 -5.40
C GLY A 40 -1.43 -10.42 -3.97
N ASP A 41 -0.12 -10.55 -3.74
CA ASP A 41 0.48 -10.61 -2.38
C ASP A 41 0.54 -9.21 -1.73
N ASP A 42 -0.22 -8.24 -2.25
CA ASP A 42 -0.32 -6.90 -1.68
C ASP A 42 -1.17 -6.96 -0.41
N SER A 43 -0.51 -7.33 0.69
CA SER A 43 -1.05 -7.31 2.04
C SER A 43 -1.80 -6.02 2.38
N SER A 44 -1.47 -4.90 1.73
CA SER A 44 -2.17 -3.61 1.87
C SER A 44 -3.63 -3.69 1.41
N ARG A 45 -3.90 -4.34 0.27
CA ARG A 45 -5.27 -4.50 -0.25
C ARG A 45 -6.07 -5.45 0.61
N SER A 46 -5.45 -6.56 1.02
CA SER A 46 -6.06 -7.51 1.95
C SER A 46 -6.31 -6.88 3.33
N ALA A 47 -5.39 -6.04 3.82
CA ALA A 47 -5.53 -5.32 5.08
C ALA A 47 -6.61 -4.24 5.00
N LEU A 48 -6.72 -3.53 3.86
CA LEU A 48 -7.78 -2.56 3.63
C LEU A 48 -9.16 -3.24 3.55
N GLU A 49 -9.25 -4.39 2.89
CA GLU A 49 -10.49 -5.19 2.85
C GLU A 49 -10.85 -5.75 4.24
N ALA A 50 -9.86 -6.25 4.98
CA ALA A 50 -10.05 -6.72 6.35
C ALA A 50 -10.49 -5.59 7.28
N PHE A 51 -9.86 -4.41 7.18
CA PHE A 51 -10.24 -3.21 7.91
C PHE A 51 -11.66 -2.77 7.56
N ALA A 52 -12.02 -2.69 6.26
CA ALA A 52 -13.36 -2.33 5.83
C ALA A 52 -14.42 -3.34 6.30
N LYS A 53 -14.09 -4.64 6.34
CA LYS A 53 -14.94 -5.68 6.92
C LYS A 53 -15.15 -5.46 8.42
N LEU A 54 -14.08 -5.16 9.16
CA LEU A 54 -14.15 -4.88 10.60
C LEU A 54 -14.98 -3.63 10.88
N ALA A 55 -14.75 -2.54 10.12
CA ALA A 55 -15.46 -1.27 10.27
C ALA A 55 -16.96 -1.43 10.01
N ARG A 56 -17.37 -2.18 8.97
CA ARG A 56 -18.79 -2.46 8.69
C ARG A 56 -19.47 -3.31 9.77
N GLY A 57 -18.72 -4.18 10.45
CA GLY A 57 -19.24 -5.00 11.55
C GLY A 57 -19.22 -4.29 12.91
N SER A 58 -18.66 -3.08 12.99
CA SER A 58 -18.55 -2.35 14.25
C SER A 58 -19.88 -1.70 14.62
N SER A 59 -20.28 -1.87 15.89
CA SER A 59 -21.39 -1.11 16.48
C SER A 59 -20.98 0.29 16.95
N ALA A 60 -19.68 0.64 16.82
CA ALA A 60 -19.19 1.96 17.18
C ALA A 60 -19.81 3.00 16.23
N SER A 61 -20.63 3.88 16.79
CA SER A 61 -21.23 5.01 16.08
C SER A 61 -21.07 6.26 16.93
N SER A 62 -21.24 7.42 16.31
CA SER A 62 -21.31 8.70 17.02
C SER A 62 -22.67 8.90 17.72
N GLY A 63 -23.40 7.83 18.05
CA GLY A 63 -24.78 7.87 18.54
C GLY A 63 -25.83 7.88 17.41
N PRO A 64 -27.13 7.74 17.74
CA PRO A 64 -28.22 7.59 16.77
C PRO A 64 -28.31 8.73 15.73
N ASP A 65 -28.00 9.95 16.16
CA ASP A 65 -28.09 11.16 15.33
C ASP A 65 -26.74 11.63 14.79
N GLY A 66 -25.65 10.93 15.13
CA GLY A 66 -24.30 11.34 14.81
C GLY A 66 -23.84 12.57 15.60
N ARG A 67 -22.85 12.41 16.47
CA ARG A 67 -22.25 13.53 17.22
C ARG A 67 -21.58 14.51 16.25
N ALA A 68 -22.21 15.66 16.03
CA ALA A 68 -21.65 16.79 15.30
C ALA A 68 -21.22 17.85 16.31
N TRP A 69 -19.97 17.81 16.74
CA TRP A 69 -19.43 18.90 17.54
C TRP A 69 -19.21 20.12 16.65
N LYS A 70 -19.79 21.26 17.04
CA LYS A 70 -19.39 22.55 16.46
C LYS A 70 -18.25 23.12 17.28
N ARG A 71 -17.29 23.75 16.60
CA ARG A 71 -16.07 24.30 17.22
C ARG A 71 -16.37 25.22 18.40
N ASP A 72 -17.50 25.92 18.36
CA ASP A 72 -17.92 26.87 19.39
C ASP A 72 -18.46 26.18 20.67
N GLU A 73 -18.85 24.91 20.60
CA GLU A 73 -19.36 24.11 21.73
C GLU A 73 -18.22 23.49 22.59
N LEU A 74 -16.96 23.65 22.18
CA LEU A 74 -15.80 23.02 22.81
C LEU A 74 -15.29 23.80 24.04
N HIS A 75 -15.77 25.02 24.25
CA HIS A 75 -15.17 25.97 25.20
C HIS A 75 -15.95 26.15 26.52
N ASP A 76 -17.10 25.50 26.69
CA ASP A 76 -17.86 25.58 27.94
C ASP A 76 -17.36 24.52 28.93
N ARG A 77 -16.41 24.93 29.78
CA ARG A 77 -16.04 24.26 31.03
C ARG A 77 -16.13 25.23 32.19
#